data_AF-A0A948IXS1-F1
#
_entry.id   AF-A0A948IXS1-F1
#
_cell.length_a   1.000
_cell.length_b   1.000
_cell.length_c   1.000
_cell.angle_alpha   90.00
_cell.angle_beta   90.00
_cell.angle_gamma   90.00
#
_symmetry.space_group_name_H-M   'P 1'
#
loop_
_entity.id
_entity.type
_entity.pdbx_description
1 polymer ?
#
loop_
_entity_poly.entity_id
_entity_poly.type
_entity_poly.pdbx_seq_one_letter_code
_entity_poly.pdbx_strand_id
1 'polypeptide(L)'
;MEDGFDRLTPTNALAPRRTAPREAVEALLLLSGCLFEMREGATATAGARVKRLLEGTPGECLDPDAVMNAMIAGGLRGETNYWRAHCVPTGQRLVTELCDRPVGCPPDMHALPSRRFTVSFRRTFDLTRASARRLRMPAPVEDAHLTDLEIAVDTAEGDVAIGPGRLEAKPDAGVRGRVDLAARFTFNAQPGLPHGRRARGDPQDLTLWLAEREGPIQVTAAVAALAARLACGQREPFDQVLAFRNHVIDTMACGRIALDQVGAAPLDWVIAQRWFDCRLGAALLVALCRARGLPARLVGGYLLWQAPSEHYWMEVWLPDQGWTPFDLLAWDLSAGGREPAWRDIYAGAVDYRMKTQVFPRIFTGAPGVPMAAAWHRLSRMTADGTETRIVSIPDGDLIYADRLSVVRG
;
A
#
# COMPACT_ATOMS: atom_id res chain seq x y z
N MET A 1 14.83 25.90 -0.03
CA MET A 1 14.16 24.75 -0.69
C MET A 1 12.66 24.82 -0.43
N GLU A 2 12.05 26.00 -0.57
CA GLU A 2 10.65 26.27 -0.19
C GLU A 2 9.68 26.22 -1.38
N ASP A 3 10.18 26.36 -2.62
CA ASP A 3 9.36 26.46 -3.85
C ASP A 3 8.83 25.13 -4.42
N GLY A 4 9.03 24.02 -3.72
CA GLY A 4 8.89 22.68 -4.30
C GLY A 4 7.47 22.11 -4.35
N PHE A 5 6.55 22.61 -3.51
CA PHE A 5 5.30 21.92 -3.15
C PHE A 5 4.01 22.72 -3.42
N ASP A 6 4.11 23.98 -3.81
CA ASP A 6 2.96 24.91 -3.93
C ASP A 6 1.91 24.52 -4.98
N ARG A 7 2.22 23.57 -5.87
CA ARG A 7 1.31 23.05 -6.90
C ARG A 7 0.96 21.57 -6.78
N LEU A 8 1.31 20.92 -5.66
CA LEU A 8 1.06 19.48 -5.47
C LEU A 8 -0.34 19.21 -4.94
N THR A 9 -1.35 19.48 -5.77
CA THR A 9 -2.66 18.87 -5.59
C THR A 9 -3.08 18.33 -6.94
N PRO A 10 -3.22 17.01 -7.13
CA PRO A 10 -3.78 16.50 -8.37
C PRO A 10 -5.15 17.14 -8.57
N THR A 11 -5.47 17.52 -9.81
CA THR A 11 -6.75 18.13 -10.17
C THR A 11 -7.87 17.11 -10.00
N ASN A 12 -8.33 16.92 -8.78
CA ASN A 12 -9.51 16.14 -8.43
C ASN A 12 -10.76 16.96 -8.74
N ALA A 13 -10.96 17.32 -10.01
CA ALA A 13 -12.21 17.92 -10.45
C ALA A 13 -13.37 16.99 -10.03
N LEU A 14 -14.25 17.52 -9.19
CA LEU A 14 -15.31 16.81 -8.48
C LEU A 14 -16.36 16.29 -9.46
N ALA A 15 -16.25 15.03 -9.88
CA ALA A 15 -17.43 14.32 -10.37
C ALA A 15 -18.33 14.04 -9.14
N PRO A 16 -19.62 14.43 -9.14
CA PRO A 16 -20.52 14.21 -8.00
C PRO A 16 -20.62 12.73 -7.58
N ARG A 17 -20.35 11.84 -8.54
CA ARG A 17 -20.24 10.39 -8.37
C ARG A 17 -18.89 9.95 -7.79
N ARG A 18 -18.21 10.73 -6.94
CA ARG A 18 -17.00 10.27 -6.22
C ARG A 18 -17.10 10.57 -4.74
N THR A 19 -18.31 10.80 -4.26
CA THR A 19 -18.52 11.19 -2.89
C THR A 19 -19.01 10.00 -2.07
N ALA A 20 -18.52 9.89 -0.86
CA ALA A 20 -18.98 8.94 0.16
C ALA A 20 -19.64 9.72 1.30
N PRO A 21 -20.53 9.10 2.09
CA PRO A 21 -21.09 9.72 3.29
C PRO A 21 -19.98 10.30 4.17
N ARG A 22 -20.17 11.52 4.66
CA ARG A 22 -19.19 12.24 5.50
C ARG A 22 -18.67 11.39 6.65
N GLU A 23 -19.55 10.65 7.32
CA GLU A 23 -19.21 9.73 8.40
C GLU A 23 -18.15 8.68 8.01
N ALA A 24 -18.16 8.20 6.76
CA ALA A 24 -17.15 7.26 6.27
C ALA A 24 -15.80 7.94 6.05
N VAL A 25 -15.81 9.21 5.61
CA VAL A 25 -14.60 10.04 5.48
C VAL A 25 -14.04 10.40 6.85
N GLU A 26 -14.90 10.71 7.83
CA GLU A 26 -14.50 10.92 9.23
C GLU A 26 -13.83 9.67 9.81
N ALA A 27 -14.41 8.48 9.57
CA ALA A 27 -13.81 7.21 10.00
C ALA A 27 -12.43 6.96 9.38
N LEU A 28 -12.24 7.33 8.11
CA LEU A 28 -10.94 7.22 7.44
C LEU A 28 -9.88 8.15 8.04
N LEU A 29 -10.25 9.40 8.34
CA LEU A 29 -9.36 10.39 8.96
C LEU A 29 -8.98 9.96 10.38
N LEU A 30 -9.95 9.47 11.15
CA LEU A 30 -9.74 8.90 12.47
C LEU A 30 -8.76 7.71 12.44
N LEU A 31 -8.93 6.78 11.50
CA LEU A 31 -8.00 5.66 11.30
C LEU A 31 -6.58 6.16 10.96
N SER A 32 -6.46 7.22 10.17
CA SER A 32 -5.18 7.72 9.67
C SER A 32 -4.40 8.54 10.71
N GLY A 33 -5.08 9.32 11.55
CA GLY A 33 -4.43 10.27 12.46
C GLY A 33 -4.75 10.11 13.95
N CYS A 34 -5.75 9.32 14.32
CA CYS A 34 -6.22 9.23 15.71
C CYS A 34 -6.40 7.79 16.20
N LEU A 35 -5.76 6.82 15.54
CA LEU A 35 -5.90 5.39 15.83
C LEU A 35 -5.72 5.07 17.32
N PHE A 36 -4.64 5.59 17.92
CA PHE A 36 -4.30 5.29 19.31
C PHE A 36 -5.22 5.99 20.30
N GLU A 37 -5.61 7.24 20.03
CA GLU A 37 -6.59 7.96 20.85
C GLU A 37 -7.93 7.22 20.91
N MET A 38 -8.37 6.65 19.78
CA MET A 38 -9.59 5.84 19.74
C MET A 38 -9.48 4.59 20.62
N ARG A 39 -8.32 3.91 20.60
CA ARG A 39 -8.06 2.71 21.41
C ARG A 39 -7.90 3.00 22.90
N GLU A 40 -7.37 4.17 23.23
CA GLU A 40 -7.22 4.68 24.60
C GLU A 40 -8.55 5.26 25.15
N GLY A 41 -9.65 5.15 24.40
CA GLY A 41 -10.99 5.58 24.83
C GLY A 41 -11.32 7.06 24.57
N ALA A 42 -10.42 7.83 23.96
CA ALA A 42 -10.59 9.25 23.66
C ALA A 42 -11.34 9.51 22.33
N THR A 43 -12.24 8.60 21.93
CA THR A 43 -12.94 8.65 20.62
C THR A 43 -13.73 9.94 20.41
N ALA A 44 -14.39 10.48 21.45
CA ALA A 44 -15.15 11.73 21.35
C ALA A 44 -14.24 12.93 21.03
N THR A 45 -13.09 13.03 21.69
CA THR A 45 -12.10 14.09 21.48
C THR A 45 -11.47 13.99 20.08
N ALA A 46 -11.10 12.78 19.66
CA ALA A 46 -10.60 12.52 18.32
C ALA A 46 -11.64 12.88 17.25
N GLY A 47 -12.90 12.49 17.45
CA GLY A 47 -14.02 12.82 16.57
C GLY A 47 -14.26 14.32 16.45
N ALA A 48 -14.24 15.06 17.55
CA ALA A 48 -14.37 16.52 17.53
C ALA A 48 -13.21 17.19 16.78
N ARG A 49 -11.99 16.63 16.83
CA ARG A 49 -10.86 17.12 16.04
C ARG A 49 -11.05 16.90 14.55
N VAL A 50 -11.47 15.71 14.15
CA VAL A 50 -11.74 15.39 12.74
C VAL A 50 -12.90 16.23 12.20
N LYS A 51 -13.95 16.46 12.99
CA LYS A 51 -15.05 17.35 12.60
C LYS A 51 -14.56 18.78 12.35
N ARG A 52 -13.70 19.32 13.24
CA ARG A 52 -13.06 20.63 13.05
C ARG A 52 -12.23 20.72 11.77
N LEU A 53 -11.49 19.65 11.43
CA LEU A 53 -10.75 19.60 10.17
C LEU A 53 -11.67 19.77 8.93
N LEU A 54 -12.92 19.29 9.04
CA LEU A 54 -13.90 19.28 7.95
C LEU A 54 -14.93 20.43 8.00
N GLU A 55 -14.86 21.34 8.97
CA GLU A 55 -15.84 22.43 9.15
C GLU A 55 -15.95 23.34 7.91
N GLY A 56 -14.84 23.54 7.17
CA GLY A 56 -14.79 24.34 5.95
C GLY A 56 -15.17 23.61 4.67
N THR A 57 -15.51 22.32 4.73
CA THR A 57 -15.89 21.52 3.56
C THR A 57 -17.39 21.23 3.64
N PRO A 58 -18.28 21.92 2.92
CA PRO A 58 -19.73 21.74 3.06
C PRO A 58 -20.21 20.42 2.42
N GLY A 59 -21.38 19.93 2.87
CA GLY A 59 -22.09 18.79 2.25
C GLY A 59 -22.09 17.50 3.07
N GLU A 60 -23.10 16.66 2.85
CA GLU A 60 -23.26 15.37 3.55
C GLU A 60 -22.41 14.25 2.94
N CYS A 61 -21.97 14.42 1.68
CA CYS A 61 -21.10 13.49 0.99
C CYS A 61 -19.84 14.21 0.52
N LEU A 62 -18.67 13.60 0.74
CA LEU A 62 -17.35 14.16 0.43
C LEU A 62 -16.55 13.16 -0.40
N ASP A 63 -15.68 13.64 -1.29
CA ASP A 63 -14.71 12.78 -1.98
C ASP A 63 -13.57 12.41 -1.01
N PRO A 64 -13.44 11.14 -0.59
CA PRO A 64 -12.44 10.73 0.40
C PRO A 64 -11.01 10.99 -0.07
N ASP A 65 -10.74 10.84 -1.36
CA ASP A 65 -9.40 10.99 -1.92
C ASP A 65 -9.04 12.46 -2.05
N ALA A 66 -9.99 13.31 -2.45
CA ALA A 66 -9.81 14.76 -2.45
C ALA A 66 -9.56 15.30 -1.02
N VAL A 67 -10.31 14.83 -0.02
CA VAL A 67 -10.13 15.24 1.38
C VAL A 67 -8.73 14.86 1.89
N MET A 68 -8.30 13.62 1.68
CA MET A 68 -6.96 13.17 2.09
C MET A 68 -5.85 13.95 1.38
N ASN A 69 -5.98 14.18 0.08
CA ASN A 69 -4.98 14.93 -0.69
C ASN A 69 -4.93 16.40 -0.26
N ALA A 70 -6.07 17.05 -0.02
CA ALA A 70 -6.11 18.43 0.47
C ALA A 70 -5.47 18.56 1.86
N MET A 71 -5.73 17.60 2.76
CA MET A 71 -5.09 17.53 4.08
C MET A 71 -3.57 17.42 3.98
N ILE A 72 -3.05 16.53 3.13
CA ILE A 72 -1.60 16.36 2.91
C ILE A 72 -1.00 17.62 2.29
N ALA A 73 -1.61 18.14 1.21
CA ALA A 73 -1.11 19.30 0.49
C ALA A 73 -1.11 20.57 1.37
N GLY A 74 -2.17 20.78 2.16
CA GLY A 74 -2.22 21.84 3.17
C GLY A 74 -1.17 21.64 4.27
N GLY A 75 -0.88 20.40 4.65
CA GLY A 75 0.23 20.06 5.54
C GLY A 75 1.60 20.43 4.99
N LEU A 76 1.84 20.18 3.70
CA LEU A 76 3.09 20.52 3.02
C LEU A 76 3.28 22.03 2.86
N ARG A 77 2.20 22.79 2.65
CA ARG A 77 2.19 24.26 2.58
C ARG A 77 2.14 24.96 3.95
N GLY A 78 1.97 24.20 5.04
CA GLY A 78 1.83 24.76 6.40
C GLY A 78 0.49 25.43 6.69
N GLU A 79 -0.52 25.24 5.82
CA GLU A 79 -1.87 25.79 5.96
C GLU A 79 -2.70 25.03 6.99
N THR A 80 -2.47 23.72 7.10
CA THR A 80 -3.07 22.88 8.14
C THR A 80 -1.98 22.05 8.81
N ASN A 81 -2.17 21.73 10.08
CA ASN A 81 -1.19 20.90 10.81
C ASN A 81 -1.66 19.46 11.02
N TYR A 82 -2.86 19.08 10.55
CA TYR A 82 -3.46 17.81 10.96
C TYR A 82 -2.62 16.60 10.50
N TRP A 83 -2.25 16.53 9.22
CA TRP A 83 -1.42 15.41 8.72
C TRP A 83 -0.10 15.30 9.49
N ARG A 84 0.63 16.40 9.64
CA ARG A 84 1.93 16.41 10.32
C ARG A 84 1.83 16.14 11.83
N ALA A 85 0.80 16.63 12.51
CA ALA A 85 0.64 16.48 13.95
C ALA A 85 -0.04 15.17 14.38
N HIS A 86 -0.77 14.52 13.47
CA HIS A 86 -1.61 13.36 13.81
C HIS A 86 -1.33 12.14 12.93
N CYS A 87 -1.31 12.29 11.60
CA CYS A 87 -1.08 11.16 10.71
C CYS A 87 0.37 10.66 10.77
N VAL A 88 1.35 11.57 10.71
CA VAL A 88 2.78 11.19 10.78
C VAL A 88 3.11 10.48 12.10
N PRO A 89 2.78 11.02 13.30
CA PRO A 89 3.06 10.32 14.56
C PRO A 89 2.27 9.02 14.71
N THR A 90 1.06 8.92 14.15
CA THR A 90 0.30 7.65 14.15
C THR A 90 1.04 6.58 13.35
N GLY A 91 1.53 6.90 12.15
CA GLY A 91 2.36 5.99 11.36
C GLY A 91 3.66 5.59 12.06
N GLN A 92 4.38 6.57 12.63
CA GLN A 92 5.60 6.31 13.39
C GLN A 92 5.35 5.40 14.61
N ARG A 93 4.24 5.62 15.33
CA ARG A 93 3.84 4.79 16.47
C ARG A 93 3.46 3.36 16.04
N LEU A 94 2.77 3.20 14.90
CA LEU A 94 2.46 1.88 14.33
C LEU A 94 3.74 1.07 14.03
N VAL A 95 4.74 1.70 13.41
CA VAL A 95 6.03 1.06 13.09
C VAL A 95 6.84 0.74 14.34
N THR A 96 6.94 1.69 15.28
CA THR A 96 7.68 1.50 16.54
C THR A 96 7.06 0.41 17.41
N GLU A 97 5.73 0.40 17.58
CA GLU A 97 5.06 -0.66 18.33
C GLU A 97 5.19 -2.03 17.64
N LEU A 98 5.14 -2.10 16.30
CA LEU A 98 5.38 -3.35 15.57
C LEU A 98 6.78 -3.91 15.84
N CYS A 99 7.78 -3.03 15.94
CA CYS A 99 9.19 -3.37 16.10
C CYS A 99 9.68 -3.40 17.56
N ASP A 100 8.77 -3.27 18.54
CA ASP A 100 9.05 -3.11 19.97
C ASP A 100 10.10 -2.02 20.28
N ARG A 101 9.95 -0.88 19.63
CA ARG A 101 10.74 0.33 19.86
C ARG A 101 9.94 1.38 20.63
N PRO A 102 10.60 2.24 21.43
CA PRO A 102 9.95 3.41 22.00
C PRO A 102 9.33 4.30 20.92
N VAL A 103 8.18 4.90 21.21
CA VAL A 103 7.52 5.85 20.29
C VAL A 103 8.49 6.96 19.87
N GLY A 104 8.54 7.24 18.58
CA GLY A 104 9.44 8.25 18.00
C GLY A 104 10.89 7.79 17.80
N CYS A 105 11.23 6.54 18.14
CA CYS A 105 12.57 5.96 17.88
C CYS A 105 12.54 5.06 16.63
N PRO A 106 13.01 5.52 15.47
CA PRO A 106 13.01 4.71 14.25
C PRO A 106 13.78 3.39 14.47
N PRO A 107 13.21 2.24 14.07
CA PRO A 107 13.93 0.97 14.11
C PRO A 107 14.97 0.89 12.99
N ASP A 108 16.06 0.15 13.24
CA ASP A 108 16.92 -0.36 12.17
C ASP A 108 16.31 -1.64 11.62
N MET A 109 15.74 -1.59 10.41
CA MET A 109 15.06 -2.72 9.78
C MET A 109 16.00 -3.90 9.51
N HIS A 110 17.30 -3.67 9.34
CA HIS A 110 18.26 -4.74 9.12
C HIS A 110 18.59 -5.52 10.39
N ALA A 111 18.41 -4.90 11.57
CA ALA A 111 18.68 -5.50 12.87
C ALA A 111 17.47 -6.24 13.47
N LEU A 112 16.31 -6.18 12.83
CA LEU A 112 15.09 -6.82 13.33
C LEU A 112 15.16 -8.35 13.18
N PRO A 113 14.80 -9.11 14.22
CA PRO A 113 14.76 -10.57 14.14
C PRO A 113 13.58 -11.04 13.28
N SER A 114 13.60 -12.30 12.84
CA SER A 114 12.38 -12.97 12.38
C SER A 114 11.35 -13.04 13.50
N ARG A 115 10.06 -12.89 13.17
CA ARG A 115 8.94 -13.01 14.11
C ARG A 115 7.80 -13.81 13.52
N ARG A 116 7.09 -14.54 14.37
CA ARG A 116 5.90 -15.29 13.98
C ARG A 116 4.66 -14.40 14.03
N PHE A 117 3.84 -14.50 13.01
CA PHE A 117 2.56 -13.79 12.90
C PHE A 117 1.43 -14.78 12.63
N THR A 118 0.26 -14.46 13.15
CA THR A 118 -1.00 -15.09 12.77
C THR A 118 -1.95 -14.01 12.26
N VAL A 119 -2.33 -14.10 10.99
CA VAL A 119 -3.24 -13.18 10.32
C VAL A 119 -4.57 -13.89 10.11
N SER A 120 -5.65 -13.35 10.67
CA SER A 120 -7.01 -13.80 10.34
C SER A 120 -7.54 -12.90 9.24
N PHE A 121 -7.86 -13.47 8.08
CA PHE A 121 -8.36 -12.74 6.92
C PHE A 121 -9.70 -13.32 6.49
N ARG A 122 -10.75 -12.50 6.57
CA ARG A 122 -12.05 -12.76 5.97
C ARG A 122 -12.32 -11.79 4.82
N ARG A 123 -12.72 -12.31 3.67
CA ARG A 123 -13.33 -11.55 2.59
C ARG A 123 -14.82 -11.92 2.48
N THR A 124 -15.69 -10.93 2.66
CA THR A 124 -17.13 -11.05 2.44
C THR A 124 -17.48 -10.50 1.06
N PHE A 125 -18.07 -11.32 0.21
CA PHE A 125 -18.54 -10.96 -1.14
C PHE A 125 -20.05 -10.70 -1.13
N ASP A 126 -20.52 -9.74 -1.92
CA ASP A 126 -21.95 -9.56 -2.17
C ASP A 126 -22.36 -10.17 -3.52
N LEU A 127 -23.07 -11.29 -3.47
CA LEU A 127 -23.57 -12.03 -4.64
C LEU A 127 -25.06 -11.77 -4.88
N THR A 128 -25.64 -10.73 -4.28
CA THR A 128 -27.07 -10.41 -4.46
C THR A 128 -27.41 -10.11 -5.92
N ARG A 129 -26.51 -9.41 -6.62
CA ARG A 129 -26.70 -8.98 -8.03
C ARG A 129 -25.84 -9.73 -9.04
N ALA A 130 -25.05 -10.71 -8.61
CA ALA A 130 -24.12 -11.42 -9.48
C ALA A 130 -23.98 -12.88 -9.07
N SER A 131 -23.90 -13.77 -10.05
CA SER A 131 -23.42 -15.13 -9.83
C SER A 131 -21.91 -15.18 -10.09
N ALA A 132 -21.12 -15.42 -9.04
CA ALA A 132 -19.70 -15.69 -9.17
C ALA A 132 -19.45 -17.19 -9.33
N ARG A 133 -18.55 -17.58 -10.24
CA ARG A 133 -18.13 -18.98 -10.38
C ARG A 133 -16.87 -19.31 -9.58
N ARG A 134 -16.09 -18.29 -9.23
CA ARG A 134 -14.83 -18.38 -8.49
C ARG A 134 -14.71 -17.12 -7.67
N LEU A 135 -14.51 -17.23 -6.36
CA LEU A 135 -14.28 -16.13 -5.43
C LEU A 135 -12.82 -16.14 -5.02
N ARG A 136 -12.15 -14.98 -5.05
CA ARG A 136 -10.71 -14.91 -4.78
C ARG A 136 -10.38 -13.99 -3.62
N MET A 137 -9.49 -14.47 -2.75
CA MET A 137 -8.90 -13.71 -1.66
C MET A 137 -7.37 -13.83 -1.74
N PRO A 138 -6.59 -12.77 -1.43
CA PRO A 138 -5.14 -12.87 -1.37
C PRO A 138 -4.69 -13.92 -0.36
N ALA A 139 -3.61 -14.63 -0.68
CA ALA A 139 -2.92 -15.54 0.24
C ALA A 139 -1.44 -15.18 0.31
N PRO A 140 -0.75 -15.42 1.44
CA PRO A 140 0.67 -15.16 1.54
C PRO A 140 1.48 -15.97 0.54
N VAL A 141 2.62 -15.42 0.13
CA VAL A 141 3.59 -16.07 -0.75
C VAL A 141 4.86 -16.30 0.06
N GLU A 142 5.27 -17.56 0.17
CA GLU A 142 6.56 -17.87 0.79
C GLU A 142 7.71 -17.42 -0.10
N ASP A 143 8.71 -16.82 0.53
CA ASP A 143 9.96 -16.45 -0.08
C ASP A 143 11.02 -16.19 1.01
N ALA A 144 12.03 -15.37 0.71
CA ALA A 144 13.00 -15.00 1.71
C ALA A 144 12.36 -14.21 2.86
N HIS A 145 11.37 -13.34 2.66
CA HIS A 145 10.82 -12.49 3.71
C HIS A 145 9.66 -13.13 4.49
N LEU A 146 9.11 -14.25 4.00
CA LEU A 146 8.01 -14.97 4.63
C LEU A 146 8.25 -16.49 4.51
N THR A 147 8.39 -17.19 5.63
CA THR A 147 8.64 -18.64 5.67
C THR A 147 7.70 -19.37 6.63
N ASP A 148 7.67 -20.69 6.54
CA ASP A 148 6.91 -21.57 7.44
C ASP A 148 5.42 -21.25 7.40
N LEU A 149 4.90 -21.06 6.18
CA LEU A 149 3.51 -20.68 5.94
C LEU A 149 2.57 -21.86 6.19
N GLU A 150 1.71 -21.69 7.19
CA GLU A 150 0.57 -22.53 7.48
C GLU A 150 -0.71 -21.79 7.06
N ILE A 151 -1.59 -22.51 6.35
CA ILE A 151 -2.87 -21.97 5.88
C ILE A 151 -4.00 -22.86 6.42
N ALA A 152 -4.85 -22.28 7.26
CA ALA A 152 -6.07 -22.91 7.74
C ALA A 152 -7.28 -22.16 7.18
N VAL A 153 -8.06 -22.80 6.30
CA VAL A 153 -9.32 -22.23 5.81
C VAL A 153 -10.39 -22.41 6.87
N ASP A 154 -10.90 -21.30 7.41
CA ASP A 154 -11.92 -21.28 8.47
C ASP A 154 -13.34 -21.35 7.90
N THR A 155 -13.59 -20.71 6.75
CA THR A 155 -14.93 -20.63 6.13
C THR A 155 -14.79 -20.48 4.62
N ALA A 156 -15.57 -21.23 3.86
CA ALA A 156 -15.69 -21.06 2.43
C ALA A 156 -17.01 -21.64 1.91
N GLU A 157 -17.49 -21.09 0.81
CA GLU A 157 -18.58 -21.68 0.04
C GLU A 157 -17.99 -22.60 -1.04
N GLY A 158 -18.26 -23.90 -0.92
CA GLY A 158 -17.76 -24.95 -1.81
C GLY A 158 -16.26 -25.22 -1.71
N ASP A 159 -15.70 -25.84 -2.75
CA ASP A 159 -14.30 -26.27 -2.76
C ASP A 159 -13.33 -25.09 -2.80
N VAL A 160 -12.25 -25.18 -2.03
CA VAL A 160 -11.17 -24.19 -2.01
C VAL A 160 -9.89 -24.75 -2.61
N ALA A 161 -9.34 -24.02 -3.58
CA ALA A 161 -8.01 -24.24 -4.11
C ALA A 161 -7.04 -23.18 -3.58
N ILE A 162 -5.87 -23.62 -3.12
CA ILE A 162 -4.77 -22.75 -2.72
C ILE A 162 -3.79 -22.66 -3.90
N GLY A 163 -3.50 -21.44 -4.33
CA GLY A 163 -2.49 -21.18 -5.36
C GLY A 163 -1.53 -20.07 -4.93
N PRO A 164 -0.45 -19.83 -5.70
CA PRO A 164 0.49 -18.76 -5.39
C PRO A 164 -0.25 -17.42 -5.31
N GLY A 165 -0.17 -16.78 -4.14
CA GLY A 165 -0.75 -15.46 -3.88
C GLY A 165 -2.27 -15.42 -3.72
N ARG A 166 -2.98 -16.57 -3.73
CA ARG A 166 -4.45 -16.58 -3.67
C ARG A 166 -5.08 -17.84 -3.10
N LEU A 167 -6.19 -17.64 -2.40
CA LEU A 167 -7.23 -18.64 -2.17
C LEU A 167 -8.34 -18.43 -3.21
N GLU A 168 -8.82 -19.52 -3.80
CA GLU A 168 -9.93 -19.51 -4.75
C GLU A 168 -11.02 -20.49 -4.30
N ALA A 169 -12.17 -19.97 -3.90
CA ALA A 169 -13.36 -20.76 -3.57
C ALA A 169 -14.28 -20.87 -4.78
N LYS A 170 -14.92 -22.03 -4.96
CA LYS A 170 -15.93 -22.25 -6.00
C LYS A 170 -17.30 -22.41 -5.33
N PRO A 171 -18.10 -21.33 -5.26
CA PRO A 171 -19.40 -21.41 -4.62
C PRO A 171 -20.33 -22.34 -5.40
N ASP A 172 -21.24 -23.00 -4.67
CA ASP A 172 -22.25 -23.86 -5.27
C ASP A 172 -23.19 -23.09 -6.21
N ALA A 173 -23.78 -23.82 -7.16
CA ALA A 173 -24.70 -23.22 -8.12
C ALA A 173 -25.93 -22.65 -7.39
N GLY A 174 -26.24 -21.38 -7.63
CA GLY A 174 -27.43 -20.73 -7.09
C GLY A 174 -27.23 -19.98 -5.78
N VAL A 175 -26.02 -19.99 -5.20
CA VAL A 175 -25.69 -19.17 -4.03
C VAL A 175 -25.96 -17.69 -4.31
N ARG A 176 -26.57 -17.00 -3.32
CA ARG A 176 -26.96 -15.59 -3.36
C ARG A 176 -26.74 -14.95 -2.00
N GLY A 177 -26.66 -13.62 -2.00
CA GLY A 177 -26.45 -12.83 -0.78
C GLY A 177 -24.97 -12.74 -0.41
N ARG A 178 -24.69 -12.58 0.88
CA ARG A 178 -23.32 -12.41 1.38
C ARG A 178 -22.65 -13.75 1.63
N VAL A 179 -21.45 -13.91 1.07
CA VAL A 179 -20.65 -15.12 1.17
C VAL A 179 -19.28 -14.78 1.74
N ASP A 180 -18.84 -15.55 2.73
CA ASP A 180 -17.53 -15.37 3.37
C ASP A 180 -16.51 -16.40 2.83
N LEU A 181 -15.32 -15.92 2.49
CA LEU A 181 -14.11 -16.73 2.40
C LEU A 181 -13.17 -16.26 3.52
N ALA A 182 -12.91 -17.11 4.50
CA ALA A 182 -12.09 -16.80 5.65
C ALA A 182 -10.98 -17.84 5.83
N ALA A 183 -9.78 -17.36 6.13
CA ALA A 183 -8.64 -18.20 6.45
C ALA A 183 -7.75 -17.53 7.49
N ARG A 184 -7.02 -18.38 8.21
CA ARG A 184 -5.94 -18.00 9.10
C ARG A 184 -4.61 -18.38 8.45
N PHE A 185 -3.70 -17.41 8.43
CA PHE A 185 -2.36 -17.57 7.93
C PHE A 185 -1.38 -17.43 9.07
N THR A 186 -0.55 -18.44 9.31
CA THR A 186 0.50 -18.39 10.32
C THR A 186 1.85 -18.55 9.63
N PHE A 187 2.78 -17.63 9.86
CA PHE A 187 4.08 -17.63 9.18
C PHE A 187 5.12 -16.85 9.98
N ASN A 188 6.39 -17.08 9.67
CA ASN A 188 7.50 -16.24 10.11
C ASN A 188 7.75 -15.14 9.08
N ALA A 189 7.89 -13.89 9.53
CA ALA A 189 8.20 -12.75 8.68
C ALA A 189 9.55 -12.15 9.07
N GLN A 190 10.36 -11.75 8.08
CA GLN A 190 11.65 -11.10 8.27
C GLN A 190 11.80 -9.77 7.48
N PRO A 191 12.08 -8.64 8.15
CA PRO A 191 12.25 -7.28 7.58
C PRO A 191 13.38 -7.12 6.54
N GLY A 192 14.47 -7.85 6.71
CA GLY A 192 15.64 -7.80 5.84
C GLY A 192 16.06 -9.21 5.40
N LEU A 193 16.91 -9.26 4.36
CA LEU A 193 17.60 -10.51 4.04
C LEU A 193 18.70 -10.75 5.09
N PRO A 194 18.81 -11.96 5.66
CA PRO A 194 19.83 -12.25 6.65
C PRO A 194 21.21 -11.95 6.05
N HIS A 195 22.00 -11.14 6.77
CA HIS A 195 23.36 -10.82 6.39
C HIS A 195 24.13 -12.10 6.04
N GLY A 196 24.77 -12.14 4.87
CA GLY A 196 25.67 -13.23 4.45
C GLY A 196 25.09 -14.26 3.46
N ARG A 197 23.78 -14.25 3.15
CA ARG A 197 23.26 -15.03 2.01
C ARG A 197 23.43 -14.25 0.71
N ARG A 198 24.55 -14.48 0.02
CA ARG A 198 24.74 -13.99 -1.36
C ARG A 198 23.84 -14.81 -2.29
N ALA A 199 22.87 -14.17 -2.93
CA ALA A 199 22.30 -14.72 -4.15
C ALA A 199 23.43 -14.77 -5.19
N ARG A 200 23.73 -15.91 -5.80
CA ARG A 200 24.74 -15.98 -6.86
C ARG A 200 24.04 -15.98 -8.21
N GLY A 201 24.43 -15.08 -9.10
CA GLY A 201 23.96 -15.00 -10.48
C GLY A 201 22.79 -14.05 -10.69
N ASP A 202 22.20 -14.12 -11.88
CA ASP A 202 21.04 -13.34 -12.29
C ASP A 202 19.74 -13.94 -11.75
N PRO A 203 18.67 -13.14 -11.59
CA PRO A 203 17.38 -13.69 -11.27
C PRO A 203 16.91 -14.57 -12.43
N GLN A 204 16.18 -15.63 -12.11
CA GLN A 204 15.47 -16.40 -13.13
C GLN A 204 14.57 -15.47 -13.96
N ASP A 205 14.55 -15.68 -15.28
CA ASP A 205 13.73 -14.92 -16.24
C ASP A 205 14.08 -13.44 -16.33
N LEU A 206 15.36 -13.13 -16.47
CA LEU A 206 15.88 -11.77 -16.65
C LEU A 206 15.09 -10.94 -17.69
N THR A 207 14.69 -11.54 -18.81
CA THR A 207 13.86 -10.89 -19.84
C THR A 207 12.56 -10.33 -19.29
N LEU A 208 11.91 -11.04 -18.36
CA LEU A 208 10.68 -10.59 -17.71
C LEU A 208 10.97 -9.38 -16.81
N TRP A 209 12.01 -9.47 -15.99
CA TRP A 209 12.34 -8.47 -14.98
C TRP A 209 12.99 -7.21 -15.55
N LEU A 210 13.37 -7.25 -16.83
CA LEU A 210 13.83 -6.10 -17.63
C LEU A 210 12.79 -5.62 -18.64
N ALA A 211 11.61 -6.24 -18.71
CA ALA A 211 10.60 -5.89 -19.70
C ALA A 211 10.17 -4.41 -19.54
N GLU A 212 10.23 -3.67 -20.64
CA GLU A 212 9.92 -2.23 -20.68
C GLU A 212 8.44 -1.93 -20.42
N ARG A 213 7.55 -2.93 -20.57
CA ARG A 213 6.09 -2.76 -20.44
C ARG A 213 5.47 -3.90 -19.64
N GLU A 214 4.82 -3.55 -18.53
CA GLU A 214 4.08 -4.46 -17.65
C GLU A 214 3.05 -3.67 -16.82
N GLY A 215 1.77 -3.68 -17.25
CA GLY A 215 0.72 -2.94 -16.54
C GLY A 215 1.07 -1.44 -16.38
N PRO A 216 1.18 -0.92 -15.13
CA PRO A 216 1.58 0.47 -14.90
C PRO A 216 3.08 0.72 -15.10
N ILE A 217 3.92 -0.32 -15.18
CA ILE A 217 5.37 -0.18 -15.42
C ILE A 217 5.58 0.02 -16.91
N GLN A 218 5.96 1.23 -17.31
CA GLN A 218 6.24 1.58 -18.70
C GLN A 218 7.51 2.44 -18.79
N VAL A 219 8.55 1.90 -19.43
CA VAL A 219 9.80 2.63 -19.69
C VAL A 219 9.59 3.53 -20.91
N THR A 220 9.01 4.71 -20.69
CA THR A 220 8.84 5.75 -21.71
C THR A 220 10.14 6.55 -21.90
N ALA A 221 10.16 7.43 -22.90
CA ALA A 221 11.28 8.37 -23.10
C ALA A 221 11.49 9.28 -21.87
N ALA A 222 10.41 9.73 -21.22
CA ALA A 222 10.49 10.55 -20.01
C ALA A 222 11.09 9.78 -18.83
N VAL A 223 10.66 8.54 -18.62
CA VAL A 223 11.20 7.65 -17.57
C VAL A 223 12.69 7.34 -17.84
N ALA A 224 13.05 6.99 -19.08
CA ALA A 224 14.42 6.68 -19.45
C ALA A 224 15.36 7.89 -19.28
N ALA A 225 14.92 9.09 -19.67
CA ALA A 225 15.67 10.33 -19.48
C ALA A 225 15.85 10.67 -17.99
N LEU A 226 14.80 10.48 -17.18
CA LEU A 226 14.87 10.66 -15.73
C LEU A 226 15.88 9.67 -15.10
N ALA A 227 15.79 8.39 -15.46
CA ALA A 227 16.69 7.35 -14.95
C ALA A 227 18.16 7.64 -15.31
N ALA A 228 18.44 8.02 -16.55
CA ALA A 228 19.79 8.36 -17.00
C ALA A 228 20.36 9.58 -16.23
N ARG A 229 19.54 10.60 -16.01
CA ARG A 229 19.95 11.80 -15.26
C ARG A 229 20.28 11.47 -13.80
N LEU A 230 19.44 10.69 -13.14
CA LEU A 230 19.61 10.36 -11.72
C LEU A 230 20.73 9.34 -11.46
N ALA A 231 20.96 8.42 -12.40
CA ALA A 231 22.05 7.43 -12.32
C ALA A 231 23.42 8.00 -12.72
N CYS A 232 23.49 9.24 -13.22
CA CYS A 232 24.74 9.85 -13.65
C CYS A 232 25.76 9.90 -12.49
N GLY A 233 26.95 9.33 -12.72
CA GLY A 233 28.00 9.24 -11.71
C GLY A 233 27.87 8.08 -10.72
N GLN A 234 26.73 7.39 -10.68
CA GLN A 234 26.52 6.22 -9.83
C GLN A 234 27.01 4.95 -10.53
N ARG A 235 27.88 4.18 -9.87
CA ARG A 235 28.44 2.94 -10.41
C ARG A 235 27.73 1.71 -9.85
N GLU A 236 27.44 1.71 -8.56
CA GLU A 236 26.81 0.59 -7.89
C GLU A 236 25.29 0.57 -8.13
N PRO A 237 24.68 -0.60 -8.42
CA PRO A 237 23.23 -0.72 -8.56
C PRO A 237 22.44 -0.19 -7.36
N PHE A 238 22.91 -0.44 -6.13
CA PHE A 238 22.25 0.05 -4.92
C PHE A 238 22.22 1.59 -4.88
N ASP A 239 23.32 2.25 -5.22
CA ASP A 239 23.41 3.72 -5.25
C ASP A 239 22.54 4.35 -6.34
N GLN A 240 22.39 3.67 -7.49
CA GLN A 240 21.43 4.09 -8.52
C GLN A 240 19.99 4.06 -7.98
N VAL A 241 19.59 2.98 -7.31
CA VAL A 241 18.24 2.84 -6.76
C VAL A 241 18.00 3.83 -5.61
N LEU A 242 19.00 4.06 -4.76
CA LEU A 242 18.96 5.13 -3.76
C LEU A 242 18.76 6.50 -4.39
N ALA A 243 19.47 6.82 -5.47
CA ALA A 243 19.31 8.09 -6.17
C ALA A 243 17.89 8.27 -6.73
N PHE A 244 17.31 7.20 -7.28
CA PHE A 244 15.91 7.22 -7.76
C PHE A 244 14.93 7.45 -6.63
N ARG A 245 15.07 6.69 -5.54
CA ARG A 245 14.22 6.81 -4.36
C ARG A 245 14.30 8.21 -3.75
N ASN A 246 15.52 8.72 -3.53
CA ASN A 246 15.74 10.04 -2.95
C ASN A 246 15.11 11.13 -3.81
N HIS A 247 15.23 11.04 -5.14
CA HIS A 247 14.53 11.96 -6.03
C HIS A 247 13.02 11.94 -5.83
N VAL A 248 12.40 10.76 -5.74
CA VAL A 248 10.95 10.66 -5.50
C VAL A 248 10.58 11.24 -4.13
N ILE A 249 11.32 10.89 -3.06
CA ILE A 249 11.04 11.40 -1.71
C ILE A 249 11.19 12.92 -1.62
N ASP A 250 12.25 13.46 -2.21
CA ASP A 250 12.61 14.88 -2.06
C ASP A 250 11.80 15.79 -2.98
N THR A 251 11.29 15.26 -4.09
CA THR A 251 10.66 16.09 -5.13
C THR A 251 9.20 15.75 -5.39
N MET A 252 8.62 14.71 -4.80
CA MET A 252 7.23 14.34 -5.03
C MET A 252 6.48 14.20 -3.70
N ALA A 253 5.14 14.18 -3.76
CA ALA A 253 4.30 13.94 -2.60
C ALA A 253 3.51 12.63 -2.72
N CYS A 254 3.38 11.94 -1.60
CA CYS A 254 2.55 10.74 -1.48
C CYS A 254 1.10 11.15 -1.19
N GLY A 255 0.16 10.49 -1.84
CA GLY A 255 -1.26 10.65 -1.53
C GLY A 255 -2.10 9.63 -2.27
N ARG A 256 -3.35 9.99 -2.56
CA ARG A 256 -4.31 9.13 -3.25
C ARG A 256 -4.45 9.49 -4.71
N ILE A 257 -4.56 8.47 -5.57
CA ILE A 257 -4.71 8.62 -7.01
C ILE A 257 -5.93 7.83 -7.46
N ALA A 258 -6.87 8.51 -8.11
CA ALA A 258 -7.96 7.84 -8.80
C ALA A 258 -7.44 7.38 -10.18
N LEU A 259 -7.32 6.06 -10.37
CA LEU A 259 -6.67 5.49 -11.56
C LEU A 259 -7.36 5.84 -12.89
N ASP A 260 -8.63 6.21 -12.86
CA ASP A 260 -9.39 6.69 -14.02
C ASP A 260 -8.99 8.11 -14.47
N GLN A 261 -8.25 8.86 -13.65
CA GLN A 261 -7.60 10.12 -14.03
C GLN A 261 -6.25 9.90 -14.71
N VAL A 262 -5.73 8.69 -14.65
CA VAL A 262 -4.40 8.36 -15.15
C VAL A 262 -4.54 7.81 -16.57
N GLY A 263 -3.95 8.51 -17.54
CA GLY A 263 -3.97 8.13 -18.94
C GLY A 263 -3.13 6.87 -19.25
N ALA A 264 -2.95 6.59 -20.54
CA ALA A 264 -2.23 5.40 -21.00
C ALA A 264 -0.75 5.31 -20.54
N ALA A 265 -0.14 6.46 -20.19
CA ALA A 265 1.23 6.58 -19.69
C ALA A 265 1.23 7.01 -18.20
N PRO A 266 0.97 6.08 -17.26
CA PRO A 266 0.77 6.42 -15.85
C PRO A 266 2.00 7.01 -15.17
N LEU A 267 3.20 6.56 -15.54
CA LEU A 267 4.44 7.04 -14.92
C LEU A 267 4.83 8.44 -15.42
N ASP A 268 4.52 8.77 -16.68
CA ASP A 268 4.68 10.14 -17.21
C ASP A 268 3.78 11.10 -16.45
N TRP A 269 2.56 10.68 -16.12
CA TRP A 269 1.66 11.45 -15.26
C TRP A 269 2.25 11.67 -13.87
N VAL A 270 2.79 10.64 -13.21
CA VAL A 270 3.44 10.76 -11.89
C VAL A 270 4.60 11.76 -11.93
N ILE A 271 5.47 11.65 -12.95
CA ILE A 271 6.60 12.57 -13.13
C ILE A 271 6.10 14.02 -13.32
N ALA A 272 5.08 14.22 -14.16
CA ALA A 272 4.54 15.54 -14.46
C ALA A 272 3.81 16.18 -13.26
N GLN A 273 3.00 15.40 -12.54
CA GLN A 273 2.24 15.88 -11.38
C GLN A 273 3.08 15.93 -10.10
N ARG A 274 4.21 15.22 -10.04
CA ARG A 274 5.03 15.06 -8.84
C ARG A 274 4.20 14.54 -7.65
N TRP A 275 3.25 13.66 -7.95
CA TRP A 275 2.32 13.06 -7.00
C TRP A 275 2.24 11.55 -7.26
N PHE A 276 2.36 10.74 -6.21
CA PHE A 276 2.32 9.29 -6.32
C PHE A 276 1.45 8.67 -5.21
N ASP A 277 0.95 7.46 -5.46
CA ASP A 277 0.48 6.56 -4.42
C ASP A 277 1.48 5.39 -4.28
N CYS A 278 1.30 4.52 -3.29
CA CYS A 278 2.23 3.40 -3.06
C CYS A 278 2.46 2.54 -4.32
N ARG A 279 1.42 2.32 -5.13
CA ARG A 279 1.49 1.47 -6.33
C ARG A 279 2.25 2.14 -7.46
N LEU A 280 1.88 3.36 -7.84
CA LEU A 280 2.50 4.09 -8.94
C LEU A 280 3.90 4.59 -8.57
N GLY A 281 4.14 4.93 -7.30
CA GLY A 281 5.48 5.24 -6.80
C GLY A 281 6.42 4.03 -6.90
N ALA A 282 5.99 2.86 -6.42
CA ALA A 282 6.77 1.63 -6.58
C ALA A 282 6.96 1.26 -8.06
N ALA A 283 5.92 1.39 -8.90
CA ALA A 283 6.03 1.14 -10.33
C ALA A 283 7.00 2.10 -11.03
N LEU A 284 7.05 3.38 -10.62
CA LEU A 284 8.03 4.34 -11.12
C LEU A 284 9.45 3.90 -10.79
N LEU A 285 9.72 3.51 -9.54
CA LEU A 285 11.05 3.02 -9.16
C LEU A 285 11.44 1.76 -9.94
N VAL A 286 10.52 0.82 -10.15
CA VAL A 286 10.74 -0.36 -11.01
C VAL A 286 11.09 0.05 -12.43
N ALA A 287 10.36 0.99 -13.03
CA ALA A 287 10.61 1.44 -14.40
C ALA A 287 11.96 2.17 -14.52
N LEU A 288 12.34 2.99 -13.54
CA LEU A 288 13.66 3.63 -13.48
C LEU A 288 14.79 2.60 -13.40
N CYS A 289 14.61 1.56 -12.59
CA CYS A 289 15.55 0.43 -12.51
C CYS A 289 15.69 -0.30 -13.87
N ARG A 290 14.57 -0.68 -14.48
CA ARG A 290 14.55 -1.39 -15.77
C ARG A 290 15.18 -0.56 -16.89
N ALA A 291 14.97 0.76 -16.89
CA ALA A 291 15.62 1.69 -17.84
C ALA A 291 17.15 1.74 -17.72
N ARG A 292 17.71 1.28 -16.59
CA ARG A 292 19.16 1.15 -16.36
C ARG A 292 19.65 -0.30 -16.40
N GLY A 293 18.83 -1.24 -16.85
CA GLY A 293 19.19 -2.65 -16.93
C GLY A 293 19.21 -3.35 -15.57
N LEU A 294 18.57 -2.78 -14.54
CA LEU A 294 18.44 -3.40 -13.22
C LEU A 294 17.13 -4.20 -13.16
N PRO A 295 17.19 -5.53 -12.92
CA PRO A 295 15.99 -6.35 -12.84
C PRO A 295 15.15 -5.95 -11.64
N ALA A 296 13.90 -5.57 -11.87
CA ALA A 296 13.03 -5.05 -10.81
C ALA A 296 11.59 -5.52 -10.98
N ARG A 297 10.86 -5.62 -9.87
CA ARG A 297 9.47 -6.10 -9.83
C ARG A 297 8.61 -5.31 -8.84
N LEU A 298 7.33 -5.16 -9.18
CA LEU A 298 6.32 -4.59 -8.29
C LEU A 298 5.79 -5.70 -7.37
N VAL A 299 5.71 -5.38 -6.08
CA VAL A 299 5.28 -6.30 -5.03
C VAL A 299 4.10 -5.69 -4.29
N GLY A 300 3.11 -6.53 -3.98
CA GLY A 300 1.90 -6.16 -3.25
C GLY A 300 1.68 -7.08 -2.05
N GLY A 301 1.10 -6.53 -1.00
CA GLY A 301 0.88 -7.27 0.24
C GLY A 301 0.17 -6.43 1.28
N TYR A 302 0.34 -6.81 2.54
CA TYR A 302 -0.24 -6.11 3.68
C TYR A 302 0.85 -5.73 4.68
N LEU A 303 0.74 -4.50 5.21
CA LEU A 303 1.46 -4.07 6.40
C LEU A 303 0.86 -4.81 7.62
N LEU A 304 1.70 -5.46 8.42
CA LEU A 304 1.26 -6.22 9.61
C LEU A 304 1.15 -5.35 10.87
N TRP A 305 0.84 -4.08 10.66
CA TRP A 305 0.56 -3.14 11.73
C TRP A 305 -0.73 -3.52 12.46
N GLN A 306 -0.96 -2.92 13.62
CA GLN A 306 -2.20 -3.15 14.36
C GLN A 306 -3.46 -2.60 13.64
N ALA A 307 -3.26 -1.78 12.61
CA ALA A 307 -4.25 -1.44 11.59
C ALA A 307 -3.77 -1.99 10.23
N PRO A 308 -3.97 -3.29 9.94
CA PRO A 308 -3.45 -3.91 8.74
C PRO A 308 -4.04 -3.26 7.48
N SER A 309 -3.19 -2.99 6.50
CA SER A 309 -3.61 -2.32 5.27
C SER A 309 -2.83 -2.84 4.07
N GLU A 310 -3.49 -2.85 2.90
CA GLU A 310 -2.83 -3.20 1.64
C GLU A 310 -1.78 -2.13 1.30
N HIS A 311 -0.62 -2.57 0.84
CA HIS A 311 0.48 -1.70 0.45
C HIS A 311 1.28 -2.30 -0.71
N TYR A 312 1.93 -1.44 -1.48
CA TYR A 312 2.77 -1.80 -2.61
C TYR A 312 4.16 -1.22 -2.44
N TRP A 313 5.17 -2.01 -2.80
CA TRP A 313 6.58 -1.61 -2.80
C TRP A 313 7.30 -2.24 -4.00
N MET A 314 8.59 -1.97 -4.15
CA MET A 314 9.40 -2.58 -5.21
C MET A 314 10.45 -3.51 -4.65
N GLU A 315 10.88 -4.47 -5.47
CA GLU A 315 12.11 -5.21 -5.25
C GLU A 315 13.00 -5.11 -6.48
N VAL A 316 14.30 -4.97 -6.25
CA VAL A 316 15.35 -4.96 -7.27
C VAL A 316 16.30 -6.12 -7.01
N TRP A 317 16.74 -6.80 -8.06
CA TRP A 317 17.79 -7.80 -7.94
C TRP A 317 19.16 -7.13 -7.84
N LEU A 318 19.87 -7.37 -6.74
CA LEU A 318 21.25 -6.94 -6.54
C LEU A 318 22.15 -8.18 -6.48
N PRO A 319 23.26 -8.26 -7.24
CA PRO A 319 24.07 -9.47 -7.36
C PRO A 319 24.60 -10.10 -6.05
N ASP A 320 24.70 -9.34 -4.96
CA ASP A 320 25.17 -9.84 -3.67
C ASP A 320 24.07 -9.95 -2.60
N GLN A 321 22.87 -9.44 -2.90
CA GLN A 321 21.77 -9.38 -1.94
C GLN A 321 20.55 -10.16 -2.43
N GLY A 322 20.38 -10.40 -3.73
CA GLY A 322 19.16 -10.98 -4.28
C GLY A 322 18.05 -9.94 -4.43
N TRP A 323 16.80 -10.33 -4.21
CA TRP A 323 15.65 -9.42 -4.28
C TRP A 323 15.62 -8.50 -3.07
N THR A 324 16.20 -7.31 -3.21
CA THR A 324 16.28 -6.28 -2.17
C THR A 324 15.09 -5.32 -2.28
N PRO A 325 14.32 -5.11 -1.21
CA PRO A 325 13.15 -4.26 -1.25
C PRO A 325 13.48 -2.76 -1.06
N PHE A 326 12.69 -1.90 -1.70
CA PHE A 326 12.69 -0.47 -1.46
C PHE A 326 11.24 0.03 -1.35
N ASP A 327 10.99 0.89 -0.37
CA ASP A 327 9.67 1.46 -0.13
C ASP A 327 9.71 2.98 0.04
N LEU A 328 8.65 3.62 -0.47
CA LEU A 328 8.37 5.04 -0.39
C LEU A 328 7.43 5.40 0.78
N LEU A 329 6.93 4.42 1.54
CA LEU A 329 6.15 4.64 2.76
C LEU A 329 6.88 5.53 3.79
N ALA A 330 8.21 5.51 3.78
CA ALA A 330 9.04 6.40 4.59
C ALA A 330 8.78 7.89 4.30
N TRP A 331 8.22 8.26 3.15
CA TRP A 331 7.83 9.65 2.86
C TRP A 331 6.81 10.16 3.88
N ASP A 332 5.75 9.41 4.16
CA ASP A 332 4.75 9.77 5.17
C ASP A 332 5.38 9.76 6.57
N LEU A 333 6.14 8.71 6.90
CA LEU A 333 6.76 8.57 8.22
C LEU A 333 7.81 9.65 8.52
N SER A 334 8.38 10.28 7.50
CA SER A 334 9.38 11.34 7.64
C SER A 334 8.83 12.75 7.42
N ALA A 335 7.51 12.94 7.53
CA ALA A 335 6.83 14.22 7.29
C ALA A 335 7.19 14.83 5.93
N GLY A 336 7.14 14.01 4.88
CA GLY A 336 7.48 14.39 3.51
C GLY A 336 8.98 14.54 3.27
N GLY A 337 9.78 13.64 3.85
CA GLY A 337 11.25 13.64 3.72
C GLY A 337 11.97 14.62 4.65
N ARG A 338 11.27 15.32 5.54
CA ARG A 338 11.81 16.38 6.41
C ARG A 338 12.42 15.87 7.71
N GLU A 339 12.13 14.63 8.11
CA GLU A 339 12.68 13.99 9.31
C GLU A 339 13.71 12.91 8.94
N PRO A 340 15.03 13.23 8.97
CA PRO A 340 16.08 12.35 8.46
C PRO A 340 16.10 10.97 9.14
N ALA A 341 15.76 10.92 10.43
CA ALA A 341 15.78 9.69 11.21
C ALA A 341 14.77 8.63 10.70
N TRP A 342 13.67 9.09 10.09
CA TRP A 342 12.64 8.22 9.50
C TRP A 342 12.77 8.06 7.99
N ARG A 343 13.50 8.98 7.34
CA ARG A 343 13.54 9.11 5.89
C ARG A 343 14.04 7.86 5.20
N ASP A 344 15.00 7.14 5.77
CA ASP A 344 15.73 6.07 5.06
C ASP A 344 15.52 4.66 5.63
N ILE A 345 14.59 4.49 6.58
CA ILE A 345 14.37 3.19 7.25
C ILE A 345 13.94 2.04 6.32
N TYR A 346 13.44 2.35 5.11
CA TYR A 346 13.04 1.35 4.10
C TYR A 346 13.90 1.38 2.83
N ALA A 347 15.14 1.85 2.95
CA ALA A 347 16.11 1.84 1.86
C ALA A 347 16.92 0.52 1.88
N GLY A 348 16.45 -0.50 1.16
CA GLY A 348 17.08 -1.82 1.14
C GLY A 348 16.51 -2.82 2.14
N ALA A 349 15.45 -2.45 2.86
CA ALA A 349 14.72 -3.29 3.80
C ALA A 349 13.25 -2.87 3.88
N VAL A 350 12.41 -3.73 4.43
CA VAL A 350 11.01 -3.46 4.78
C VAL A 350 10.79 -3.79 6.25
N ASP A 351 9.62 -3.53 6.82
CA ASP A 351 9.20 -4.09 8.09
C ASP A 351 8.55 -5.47 7.91
N TYR A 352 7.90 -6.01 8.95
CA TYR A 352 7.17 -7.27 8.85
C TYR A 352 5.93 -7.11 7.95
N ARG A 353 5.88 -7.88 6.87
CA ARG A 353 4.82 -7.81 5.86
C ARG A 353 4.29 -9.16 5.45
N MET A 354 3.03 -9.19 5.06
CA MET A 354 2.41 -10.34 4.39
C MET A 354 2.43 -10.09 2.88
N LYS A 355 3.48 -10.55 2.21
CA LYS A 355 3.57 -10.52 0.74
C LYS A 355 2.51 -11.44 0.15
N THR A 356 1.68 -10.92 -0.75
CA THR A 356 0.64 -11.72 -1.43
C THR A 356 0.75 -11.66 -2.96
N GLN A 357 1.53 -10.72 -3.50
CA GLN A 357 1.63 -10.47 -4.95
C GLN A 357 3.06 -10.13 -5.36
N VAL A 358 3.50 -10.70 -6.49
CA VAL A 358 4.73 -10.41 -7.21
C VAL A 358 4.39 -10.33 -8.70
N PHE A 359 4.21 -9.11 -9.19
CA PHE A 359 3.75 -8.89 -10.56
C PHE A 359 4.83 -9.23 -11.59
N PRO A 360 4.45 -9.78 -12.76
CA PRO A 360 3.10 -10.12 -13.19
C PRO A 360 2.72 -11.59 -12.91
N ARG A 361 3.59 -12.37 -12.25
CA ARG A 361 3.46 -13.83 -12.12
C ARG A 361 2.50 -14.28 -11.03
N ILE A 362 2.58 -13.63 -9.87
CA ILE A 362 1.86 -14.03 -8.67
C ILE A 362 0.96 -12.87 -8.30
N PHE A 363 -0.34 -13.03 -8.47
CA PHE A 363 -1.30 -12.03 -8.06
C PHE A 363 -2.66 -12.69 -7.83
N THR A 364 -3.48 -12.06 -6.99
CA THR A 364 -4.81 -12.55 -6.64
C THR A 364 -5.72 -12.66 -7.87
N GLY A 365 -5.60 -11.72 -8.80
CA GLY A 365 -6.50 -11.56 -9.94
C GLY A 365 -7.83 -10.93 -9.55
N ALA A 366 -8.78 -10.90 -10.50
CA ALA A 366 -10.11 -10.37 -10.25
C ALA A 366 -10.81 -11.12 -9.11
N PRO A 367 -11.56 -10.42 -8.22
CA PRO A 367 -12.13 -11.00 -7.01
C PRO A 367 -13.21 -12.06 -7.28
N GLY A 368 -13.70 -12.15 -8.53
CA GLY A 368 -14.77 -13.09 -8.91
C GLY A 368 -16.16 -12.48 -8.94
N VAL A 369 -16.30 -11.27 -8.41
CA VAL A 369 -17.50 -10.43 -8.48
C VAL A 369 -17.27 -9.29 -9.48
N PRO A 370 -18.31 -8.87 -10.24
CA PRO A 370 -18.19 -7.72 -11.14
C PRO A 370 -17.76 -6.47 -10.36
N MET A 371 -16.74 -5.78 -10.87
CA MET A 371 -16.38 -4.47 -10.36
C MET A 371 -17.24 -3.43 -11.05
N ALA A 372 -17.84 -2.52 -10.27
CA ALA A 372 -18.49 -1.34 -10.83
C ALA A 372 -17.46 -0.49 -11.59
N ALA A 373 -17.93 0.29 -12.59
CA ALA A 373 -17.06 1.17 -13.35
C ALA A 373 -16.35 2.23 -12.48
N ALA A 374 -17.00 2.60 -11.37
CA ALA A 374 -16.45 3.46 -10.33
C ALA A 374 -16.79 2.87 -8.96
N TRP A 375 -15.85 2.92 -8.01
CA TRP A 375 -16.00 2.41 -6.65
C TRP A 375 -15.11 3.16 -5.67
N HIS A 376 -15.47 3.10 -4.39
CA HIS A 376 -14.68 3.59 -3.28
C HIS A 376 -14.01 2.48 -2.51
N ARG A 377 -12.81 2.76 -1.99
CA ARG A 377 -12.17 2.00 -0.93
C ARG A 377 -12.30 2.76 0.38
N LEU A 378 -13.10 2.23 1.29
CA LEU A 378 -13.35 2.83 2.60
C LEU A 378 -12.83 1.90 3.69
N SER A 379 -11.90 2.38 4.50
CA SER A 379 -11.29 1.62 5.59
C SER A 379 -11.70 2.17 6.93
N ARG A 380 -11.96 1.28 7.89
CA ARG A 380 -12.24 1.63 9.29
C ARG A 380 -11.61 0.61 10.22
N MET A 381 -11.36 1.02 11.46
CA MET A 381 -10.92 0.11 12.51
C MET A 381 -12.05 -0.82 12.96
N THR A 382 -11.71 -2.07 13.28
CA THR A 382 -12.56 -3.01 14.02
C THR A 382 -11.99 -3.23 15.42
N ALA A 383 -12.70 -3.98 16.27
CA ALA A 383 -12.23 -4.26 17.64
C ALA A 383 -10.83 -4.92 17.66
N ASP A 384 -10.52 -5.72 16.65
CA ASP A 384 -9.34 -6.59 16.56
C ASP A 384 -8.43 -6.29 15.35
N GLY A 385 -8.79 -5.32 14.50
CA GLY A 385 -8.04 -5.06 13.27
C GLY A 385 -8.66 -3.99 12.38
N THR A 386 -8.80 -4.27 11.09
CA THR A 386 -9.28 -3.30 10.09
C THR A 386 -10.27 -3.95 9.13
N GLU A 387 -11.28 -3.19 8.71
CA GLU A 387 -12.21 -3.55 7.65
C GLU A 387 -12.05 -2.56 6.49
N THR A 388 -11.74 -3.07 5.30
CA THR A 388 -11.67 -2.32 4.05
C THR A 388 -12.80 -2.76 3.14
N ARG A 389 -13.68 -1.83 2.79
CA ARG A 389 -14.85 -2.07 1.94
C ARG A 389 -14.61 -1.51 0.55
N ILE A 390 -14.87 -2.32 -0.46
CA ILE A 390 -15.00 -1.88 -1.84
C ILE A 390 -16.48 -1.68 -2.12
N VAL A 391 -16.88 -0.43 -2.31
CA VAL A 391 -18.28 -0.02 -2.45
C VAL A 391 -18.48 0.59 -3.81
N SER A 392 -19.50 0.14 -4.53
CA SER A 392 -19.88 0.68 -5.81
C SER A 392 -20.37 2.12 -5.65
N ILE A 393 -19.86 3.01 -6.49
CA ILE A 393 -20.21 4.43 -6.45
C ILE A 393 -21.64 4.70 -6.96
N PRO A 394 -22.08 4.11 -8.11
CA PRO A 394 -23.39 4.44 -8.68
C PRO A 394 -24.59 4.13 -7.78
N ASP A 395 -24.50 3.11 -6.94
CA ASP A 395 -25.60 2.55 -6.14
C ASP A 395 -25.27 2.42 -4.64
N GLY A 396 -24.02 2.65 -4.22
CA GLY A 396 -23.62 2.56 -2.81
C GLY A 396 -23.51 1.13 -2.28
N ASP A 397 -23.64 0.13 -3.15
CA ASP A 397 -23.68 -1.27 -2.74
C ASP A 397 -22.30 -1.82 -2.44
N LEU A 398 -22.23 -2.72 -1.46
CA LEU A 398 -20.99 -3.45 -1.17
C LEU A 398 -20.67 -4.36 -2.36
N ILE A 399 -19.42 -4.34 -2.82
CA ILE A 399 -18.93 -5.32 -3.78
C ILE A 399 -18.23 -6.46 -3.03
N TYR A 400 -17.25 -6.10 -2.20
CA TYR A 400 -16.70 -6.99 -1.18
C TYR A 400 -16.09 -6.20 -0.02
N ALA A 401 -15.90 -6.85 1.12
CA ALA A 401 -15.22 -6.30 2.29
C ALA A 401 -14.12 -7.25 2.76
N ASP A 402 -12.95 -6.70 3.05
CA ASP A 402 -11.83 -7.40 3.66
C ASP A 402 -11.76 -7.03 5.14
N ARG A 403 -11.81 -8.02 6.02
CA ARG A 403 -11.53 -7.86 7.44
C ARG A 403 -10.25 -8.63 7.79
N LEU A 404 -9.28 -7.91 8.35
CA LEU A 404 -8.01 -8.47 8.76
C LEU A 404 -7.73 -8.13 10.22
N SER A 405 -7.26 -9.12 10.97
CA SER A 405 -6.65 -8.94 12.29
C SER A 405 -5.30 -9.67 12.35
N VAL A 406 -4.37 -9.13 13.13
CA VAL A 406 -3.00 -9.61 13.21
C VAL A 406 -2.63 -9.84 14.67
N VAL A 407 -2.15 -11.04 14.96
CA VAL A 407 -1.60 -11.44 16.26
C VAL A 407 -0.11 -11.73 16.10
N ARG A 408 0.70 -11.17 17.00
CA ARG A 408 2.13 -11.45 17.10
C ARG A 408 2.32 -12.67 18.00
N GLY A 409 3.06 -13.66 17.50
CA GLY A 409 3.34 -14.92 18.21
C GLY A 409 4.55 -14.86 19.13
#